data_AF-A0A2T2P2V0-F1
#
_entry.id   AF-A0A2T2P2V0-F1
#
_cell.length_a   1.000
_cell.length_b   1.000
_cell.length_c   1.000
_cell.angle_alpha   90.00
_cell.angle_beta   90.00
_cell.angle_gamma   90.00
#
_symmetry.space_group_name_H-M   'P 1'
#
loop_
_entity.id
_entity.type
_entity.pdbx_description
1 polymer ?
#
loop_
_entity_poly.entity_id
_entity_poly.type
_entity_poly.pdbx_seq_one_letter_code
_entity_poly.pdbx_strand_id
1 'polypeptide(L)'
;MSEIDAAVAHFRPVPWAAAILDDSAWTPTSSETRTVKPGTTEDSFIAQTAKTDRTIRAYVTLRPSQADDDQETAYKQLRTLVDIGDGLDGHPRVLHGGFVATLLDEVCGMIVTLNLDKKTERLREAGLTVPHRGAYLTAYLNTSYKRPVPTPGPLLCTSWIEKRERNKVYVKGTIEDGRGTIYALGDAMFVEFKGKL
;
A
#
# COMPACT_ATOMS: atom_id res chain seq x y z
N MET A 1 -12.33 -18.96 -2.54
CA MET A 1 -11.25 -18.17 -3.15
C MET A 1 -10.83 -17.13 -2.14
N SER A 2 -9.54 -17.01 -1.81
CA SER A 2 -9.10 -15.96 -0.87
C SER A 2 -9.28 -14.56 -1.49
N GLU A 3 -9.29 -13.50 -0.67
CA GLU A 3 -9.36 -12.12 -1.20
C GLU A 3 -8.17 -11.81 -2.12
N ILE A 4 -6.99 -12.36 -1.80
CA ILE A 4 -5.79 -12.25 -2.65
C ILE A 4 -6.03 -12.95 -3.99
N ASP A 5 -6.51 -14.19 -3.99
CA ASP A 5 -6.77 -14.92 -5.25
C ASP A 5 -7.78 -14.20 -6.14
N ALA A 6 -8.83 -13.62 -5.52
CA ALA A 6 -9.83 -12.84 -6.23
C ALA A 6 -9.23 -11.58 -6.88
N ALA A 7 -8.41 -10.84 -6.13
CA ALA A 7 -7.74 -9.66 -6.64
C ALA A 7 -6.71 -10.01 -7.72
N VAL A 8 -5.93 -11.08 -7.55
CA VAL A 8 -5.01 -11.59 -8.57
C VAL A 8 -5.77 -11.94 -9.85
N ALA A 9 -6.87 -12.69 -9.74
CA ALA A 9 -7.71 -13.05 -10.89
C ALA A 9 -8.27 -11.82 -11.61
N HIS A 10 -8.66 -10.77 -10.87
CA HIS A 10 -9.15 -9.50 -11.42
C HIS A 10 -8.13 -8.81 -12.33
N PHE A 11 -6.84 -8.85 -11.99
CA PHE A 11 -5.79 -8.19 -12.76
C PHE A 11 -5.21 -9.06 -13.89
N ARG A 12 -5.51 -10.36 -13.96
CA ARG A 12 -5.03 -11.26 -15.02
C ARG A 12 -5.36 -10.79 -16.45
N PRO A 13 -6.53 -10.20 -16.75
CA PRO A 13 -6.83 -9.70 -18.10
C PRO A 13 -6.04 -8.45 -18.50
N VAL A 14 -5.34 -7.79 -17.59
CA VAL A 14 -4.55 -6.56 -17.84
C VAL A 14 -3.10 -6.97 -18.11
N PRO A 15 -2.59 -6.89 -19.36
CA PRO A 15 -1.32 -7.54 -19.72
C PRO A 15 -0.10 -7.08 -18.91
N TRP A 16 0.01 -5.79 -18.63
CA TRP A 16 1.13 -5.26 -17.83
C TRP A 16 1.03 -5.66 -16.35
N ALA A 17 -0.18 -5.80 -15.82
CA ALA A 17 -0.40 -6.22 -14.44
C ALA A 17 -0.15 -7.72 -14.28
N ALA A 18 -0.59 -8.53 -15.26
CA ALA A 18 -0.29 -9.96 -15.33
C ALA A 18 1.22 -10.21 -15.36
N ALA A 19 1.99 -9.44 -16.13
CA ALA A 19 3.45 -9.55 -16.16
C ALA A 19 4.10 -9.29 -14.78
N ILE A 20 3.56 -8.35 -13.99
CA ILE A 20 4.02 -8.10 -12.61
C ILE A 20 3.64 -9.26 -11.69
N LEU A 21 2.45 -9.84 -11.87
CA LEU A 21 1.96 -10.98 -11.06
C LEU A 21 2.69 -12.29 -11.36
N ASP A 22 3.24 -12.44 -12.57
CA ASP A 22 4.01 -13.62 -12.99
C ASP A 22 5.50 -13.51 -12.67
N ASP A 23 5.97 -12.32 -12.26
CA ASP A 23 7.35 -12.12 -11.85
C ASP A 23 7.60 -12.75 -10.47
N SER A 24 8.37 -13.85 -10.46
CA SER A 24 8.76 -14.61 -9.27
C SER A 24 9.49 -13.79 -8.19
N ALA A 25 10.01 -12.61 -8.53
CA ALA A 25 10.58 -11.68 -7.55
C ALA A 25 9.52 -11.13 -6.58
N TRP A 26 8.24 -11.21 -6.93
CA TRP A 26 7.13 -10.65 -6.16
C TRP A 26 6.17 -11.74 -5.66
N THR A 27 5.73 -11.58 -4.41
CA THR A 27 4.71 -12.45 -3.80
C THR A 27 3.49 -11.59 -3.41
N PRO A 28 2.29 -11.90 -3.92
CA PRO A 28 1.05 -11.32 -3.44
C PRO A 28 0.88 -11.53 -1.93
N THR A 29 0.49 -10.49 -1.22
CA THR A 29 0.32 -10.53 0.24
C THR A 29 -1.00 -9.90 0.64
N SER A 30 -1.47 -10.26 1.83
CA SER A 30 -2.65 -9.65 2.42
C SER A 30 -2.41 -8.16 2.66
N SER A 31 -3.43 -7.36 2.38
CA SER A 31 -3.47 -5.94 2.70
C SER A 31 -4.42 -5.76 3.88
N GLU A 32 -3.91 -5.86 5.11
CA GLU A 32 -4.76 -5.84 6.33
C GLU A 32 -5.66 -4.60 6.42
N THR A 33 -5.23 -3.49 5.81
CA THR A 33 -5.99 -2.22 5.71
C THR A 33 -7.25 -2.32 4.87
N ARG A 34 -7.43 -3.41 4.10
CA ARG A 34 -8.64 -3.69 3.30
C ARG A 34 -9.64 -4.59 4.02
N THR A 35 -9.33 -5.02 5.23
CA THR A 35 -10.15 -5.95 6.01
C THR A 35 -10.71 -5.28 7.26
N VAL A 36 -12.02 -5.43 7.50
CA VAL A 36 -12.66 -4.91 8.72
C VAL A 36 -12.15 -5.68 9.93
N LYS A 37 -11.60 -4.97 10.91
CA LYS A 37 -11.07 -5.53 12.15
C LYS A 37 -12.16 -5.58 13.23
N PRO A 38 -12.54 -6.76 13.75
CA PRO A 38 -13.58 -6.87 14.76
C PRO A 38 -13.27 -6.05 16.02
N GLY A 39 -14.26 -5.31 16.52
CA GLY A 39 -14.14 -4.54 17.76
C GLY A 39 -13.39 -3.22 17.64
N THR A 40 -13.06 -2.76 16.43
CA THR A 40 -12.41 -1.46 16.18
C THR A 40 -13.00 -0.77 14.94
N THR A 41 -12.67 0.51 14.76
CA THR A 41 -12.94 1.28 13.52
C THR A 41 -11.66 1.54 12.72
N GLU A 42 -10.60 0.79 13.02
CA GLU A 42 -9.33 0.89 12.32
C GLU A 42 -9.53 0.59 10.82
N ASP A 43 -8.93 1.41 9.97
CA ASP A 43 -9.00 1.34 8.51
C ASP A 43 -10.39 1.44 7.87
N SER A 44 -11.44 1.82 8.61
CA SER A 44 -12.81 1.95 8.06
C SER A 44 -12.88 2.77 6.75
N PHE A 45 -12.02 3.78 6.60
CA PHE A 45 -11.96 4.57 5.37
C PHE A 45 -11.57 3.74 4.14
N ILE A 46 -10.57 2.85 4.25
CA ILE A 46 -10.06 2.04 3.13
C ILE A 46 -10.77 0.67 3.05
N ALA A 47 -11.06 0.06 4.19
CA ALA A 47 -11.70 -1.25 4.31
C ALA A 47 -13.21 -1.21 4.05
N GLN A 48 -13.87 -0.04 4.16
CA GLN A 48 -15.31 0.07 3.99
C GLN A 48 -15.68 1.22 3.04
N THR A 49 -15.35 2.47 3.37
CA THR A 49 -15.79 3.63 2.58
C THR A 49 -15.27 3.59 1.14
N ALA A 50 -14.00 3.24 0.95
CA ALA A 50 -13.37 3.10 -0.37
C ALA A 50 -13.39 1.65 -0.90
N LYS A 51 -14.22 0.75 -0.34
CA LYS A 51 -14.36 -0.65 -0.77
C LYS A 51 -15.75 -0.92 -1.35
N THR A 52 -15.99 -0.38 -2.55
CA THR A 52 -17.24 -0.56 -3.30
C THR A 52 -16.95 -0.78 -4.79
N ASP A 53 -17.95 -1.26 -5.54
CA ASP A 53 -17.86 -1.46 -7.00
C ASP A 53 -17.65 -0.16 -7.79
N ARG A 54 -17.82 1.00 -7.15
CA ARG A 54 -17.62 2.33 -7.73
C ARG A 54 -16.33 3.00 -7.23
N THR A 55 -15.68 2.50 -6.18
CA THR A 55 -14.47 3.10 -5.56
C THR A 55 -13.24 2.24 -5.84
N ILE A 56 -12.59 1.61 -4.85
CA ILE A 56 -11.53 0.63 -5.10
C ILE A 56 -12.17 -0.75 -5.33
N ARG A 57 -12.21 -1.17 -6.59
CA ARG A 57 -12.84 -2.42 -7.06
C ARG A 57 -11.97 -3.65 -6.82
N ALA A 58 -10.66 -3.50 -6.94
CA ALA A 58 -9.68 -4.55 -6.63
C ALA A 58 -8.39 -3.92 -6.06
N TYR A 59 -7.74 -4.63 -5.16
CA TYR A 59 -6.52 -4.18 -4.48
C TYR A 59 -5.66 -5.39 -4.13
N VAL A 60 -4.41 -5.41 -4.58
CA VAL A 60 -3.44 -6.42 -4.15
C VAL A 60 -2.05 -5.81 -4.02
N THR A 61 -1.46 -5.96 -2.84
CA THR A 61 -0.06 -5.62 -2.60
C THR A 61 0.82 -6.82 -2.91
N LEU A 62 1.95 -6.57 -3.55
CA LEU A 62 3.03 -7.51 -3.76
C LEU A 62 4.27 -7.02 -3.02
N ARG A 63 4.84 -7.91 -2.22
CA ARG A 63 6.14 -7.72 -1.56
C ARG A 63 7.23 -8.50 -2.29
N PRO A 64 8.51 -8.19 -2.08
CA PRO A 64 9.59 -9.06 -2.52
C PRO A 64 9.39 -10.48 -1.96
N SER A 65 9.58 -11.49 -2.81
CA SER A 65 9.41 -12.90 -2.42
C SER A 65 10.41 -13.32 -1.34
N GLN A 66 11.63 -12.77 -1.41
CA GLN A 66 12.67 -12.92 -0.41
C GLN A 66 12.75 -11.66 0.46
N ALA A 67 12.72 -11.85 1.77
CA ALA A 67 12.98 -10.79 2.74
C ALA A 67 14.49 -10.55 2.84
N ASP A 68 14.89 -9.29 2.94
CA ASP A 68 16.27 -8.89 3.24
C ASP A 68 16.60 -9.21 4.72
N ASP A 69 17.84 -9.58 5.02
CA ASP A 69 18.31 -9.89 6.38
C ASP A 69 18.36 -8.66 7.30
N ASP A 70 18.18 -7.45 6.78
CA ASP A 70 17.98 -6.24 7.56
C ASP A 70 16.83 -6.41 8.59
N GLN A 71 17.17 -6.25 9.87
CA GLN A 71 16.24 -6.49 10.99
C GLN A 71 15.08 -5.48 11.05
N GLU A 72 15.26 -4.29 10.49
CA GLU A 72 14.26 -3.20 10.52
C GLU A 72 13.57 -3.02 9.17
N THR A 73 14.24 -3.38 8.06
CA THR A 73 13.76 -3.17 6.69
C THR A 73 13.91 -4.41 5.81
N ALA A 74 13.14 -5.45 6.13
CA ALA A 74 13.05 -6.67 5.34
C ALA A 74 12.53 -6.45 3.91
N TYR A 75 11.61 -5.49 3.72
CA TYR A 75 11.03 -5.15 2.42
C TYR A 75 11.35 -3.69 2.08
N LYS A 76 12.21 -3.49 1.09
CA LYS A 76 12.67 -2.16 0.66
C LYS A 76 11.71 -1.46 -0.30
N GLN A 77 10.92 -2.23 -1.02
CA GLN A 77 9.96 -1.73 -2.02
C GLN A 77 8.72 -2.63 -2.02
N LEU A 78 7.54 -2.05 -2.29
CA LEU A 78 6.31 -2.76 -2.59
C LEU A 78 5.76 -2.30 -3.94
N ARG A 79 4.97 -3.19 -4.57
CA ARG A 79 4.10 -2.86 -5.69
C ARG A 79 2.66 -3.12 -5.28
N THR A 80 1.74 -2.22 -5.58
CA THR A 80 0.32 -2.41 -5.30
C THR A 80 -0.45 -2.18 -6.59
N LEU A 81 -1.21 -3.19 -7.01
CA LEU A 81 -2.16 -3.09 -8.10
C LEU A 81 -3.51 -2.66 -7.53
N VAL A 82 -4.07 -1.58 -8.08
CA VAL A 82 -5.34 -1.01 -7.62
C VAL A 82 -6.22 -0.74 -8.82
N ASP A 83 -7.47 -1.20 -8.79
CA ASP A 83 -8.45 -0.90 -9.83
C ASP A 83 -9.48 0.08 -9.28
N ILE A 84 -9.51 1.27 -9.87
CA ILE A 84 -10.32 2.40 -9.42
C ILE A 84 -11.55 2.54 -10.32
N GLY A 85 -12.73 2.64 -9.71
CA GLY A 85 -13.98 3.03 -10.37
C GLY A 85 -14.09 4.54 -10.57
N ASP A 86 -15.27 5.01 -10.94
CA ASP A 86 -15.59 6.43 -11.21
C ASP A 86 -16.25 7.16 -10.02
N GLY A 87 -16.51 6.45 -8.91
CA GLY A 87 -17.13 6.98 -7.69
C GLY A 87 -16.20 7.87 -6.86
N LEU A 88 -14.98 8.09 -7.33
CA LEU A 88 -13.94 8.91 -6.70
C LEU A 88 -13.47 10.04 -7.63
N ASP A 89 -14.22 10.30 -8.70
CA ASP A 89 -13.91 11.36 -9.65
C ASP A 89 -14.01 12.75 -9.02
N GLY A 90 -13.01 13.60 -9.29
CA GLY A 90 -13.10 15.04 -9.00
C GLY A 90 -13.49 15.87 -10.23
N HIS A 91 -13.19 15.34 -11.41
CA HIS A 91 -13.63 15.82 -12.72
C HIS A 91 -14.00 14.58 -13.54
N PRO A 92 -14.92 14.65 -14.52
CA PRO A 92 -15.30 13.49 -15.30
C PRO A 92 -14.10 12.68 -15.83
N ARG A 93 -14.00 11.42 -15.41
CA ARG A 93 -12.93 10.47 -15.77
C ARG A 93 -11.54 10.82 -15.23
N VAL A 94 -11.49 11.60 -14.15
CA VAL A 94 -10.25 11.99 -13.46
C VAL A 94 -10.42 11.80 -11.96
N LEU A 95 -9.57 10.95 -11.39
CA LEU A 95 -9.53 10.68 -9.95
C LEU A 95 -9.33 12.00 -9.17
N HIS A 96 -10.14 12.22 -8.14
CA HIS A 96 -10.05 13.41 -7.31
C HIS A 96 -8.64 13.51 -6.69
N GLY A 97 -8.02 14.69 -6.74
CA GLY A 97 -6.65 14.89 -6.22
C GLY A 97 -6.52 14.52 -4.74
N GLY A 98 -7.55 14.77 -3.94
CA GLY A 98 -7.61 14.31 -2.55
C GLY A 98 -7.53 12.78 -2.42
N PHE A 99 -8.16 12.01 -3.31
CA PHE A 99 -8.07 10.55 -3.26
C PHE A 99 -6.72 10.03 -3.81
N VAL A 100 -6.11 10.74 -4.76
CA VAL A 100 -4.72 10.47 -5.18
C VAL A 100 -3.77 10.59 -3.98
N ALA A 101 -3.92 11.64 -3.16
CA ALA A 101 -3.14 11.78 -1.92
C ALA A 101 -3.46 10.68 -0.90
N THR A 102 -4.75 10.35 -0.71
CA THR A 102 -5.17 9.20 0.12
C THR A 102 -4.51 7.90 -0.32
N LEU A 103 -4.49 7.61 -1.61
CA LEU A 103 -3.92 6.38 -2.14
C LEU A 103 -2.39 6.35 -1.94
N LEU A 104 -1.71 7.49 -2.09
CA LEU A 104 -0.29 7.61 -1.79
C LEU A 104 0.01 7.39 -0.30
N ASP A 105 -0.80 7.95 0.61
CA ASP A 105 -0.67 7.72 2.06
C ASP A 105 -0.80 6.24 2.39
N GLU A 106 -1.86 5.60 1.87
CA GLU A 106 -2.15 4.17 2.06
C GLU A 106 -0.99 3.26 1.61
N VAL A 107 -0.49 3.43 0.38
CA VAL A 107 0.59 2.56 -0.13
C VAL A 107 1.94 2.84 0.51
N CYS A 108 2.17 4.07 1.00
CA CYS A 108 3.37 4.40 1.76
C CYS A 108 3.30 3.88 3.20
N GLY A 109 2.12 3.87 3.82
CA GLY A 109 1.89 3.27 5.12
C GLY A 109 2.01 1.75 5.08
N MET A 110 1.53 1.11 4.01
CA MET A 110 1.57 -0.34 3.82
C MET A 110 2.99 -0.93 3.93
N ILE A 111 4.00 -0.28 3.35
CA ILE A 111 5.40 -0.74 3.46
C ILE A 111 5.93 -0.63 4.90
N VAL A 112 5.48 0.34 5.68
CA VAL A 112 5.83 0.46 7.09
C VAL A 112 5.20 -0.69 7.87
N THR A 113 3.91 -0.96 7.66
CA THR A 113 3.14 -2.05 8.30
C THR A 113 3.75 -3.42 8.00
N LEU A 114 4.02 -3.75 6.73
CA LEU A 114 4.57 -5.07 6.39
C LEU A 114 5.97 -5.32 6.97
N ASN A 115 6.79 -4.28 7.11
CA ASN A 115 8.09 -4.41 7.79
C ASN A 115 7.94 -4.61 9.30
N LEU A 116 6.97 -3.96 9.94
CA LEU A 116 6.66 -4.18 11.36
C LEU A 116 6.16 -5.60 11.63
N ASP A 117 5.32 -6.13 10.73
CA ASP A 117 4.82 -7.49 10.83
C ASP A 117 5.96 -8.49 10.66
N LYS A 118 6.85 -8.26 9.68
CA LYS A 118 8.02 -9.13 9.50
C LYS A 118 9.00 -9.08 10.68
N LYS A 119 9.21 -7.90 11.27
CA LYS A 119 10.00 -7.76 12.50
C LYS A 119 9.36 -8.54 13.65
N THR A 120 8.05 -8.43 13.80
CA THR A 120 7.28 -9.15 14.83
C THR A 120 7.37 -10.66 14.65
N GLU A 121 7.24 -11.14 13.41
CA GLU A 121 7.42 -12.55 13.05
C GLU A 121 8.80 -13.07 13.46
N ARG A 122 9.87 -12.36 13.08
CA ARG A 122 11.26 -12.73 13.44
C ARG A 122 11.48 -12.80 14.95
N LEU A 123 10.92 -11.87 15.72
CA LEU A 123 11.01 -11.90 17.19
C LEU A 123 10.31 -13.13 17.76
N ARG A 124 9.13 -13.51 17.22
CA ARG A 124 8.41 -14.71 17.63
C ARG A 124 9.19 -15.98 17.31
N GLU A 125 9.76 -16.08 16.11
CA GLU A 125 10.59 -17.21 15.67
C GLU A 125 11.84 -17.36 16.54
N ALA A 126 12.42 -16.25 17.00
CA ALA A 126 13.54 -16.23 17.94
C ALA A 126 13.14 -16.51 19.40
N GLY A 127 11.86 -16.72 19.70
CA GLY A 127 11.36 -16.94 21.05
C GLY A 127 11.46 -15.70 21.95
N LEU A 128 11.57 -14.50 21.37
CA LEU A 128 11.70 -13.25 22.09
C LEU A 128 10.34 -12.61 22.38
N THR A 129 10.29 -11.82 23.46
CA THR A 129 9.09 -11.04 23.80
C THR A 129 8.79 -10.02 22.70
N VAL A 130 7.58 -10.11 22.14
CA VAL A 130 7.06 -9.13 21.18
C VAL A 130 6.50 -7.94 21.97
N PRO A 131 7.09 -6.73 21.86
CA PRO A 131 6.52 -5.54 22.47
C PRO A 131 5.15 -5.24 21.85
N HIS A 132 4.31 -4.44 22.53
CA HIS A 132 3.08 -3.94 21.93
C HIS A 132 3.38 -3.33 20.54
N ARG A 133 2.57 -3.70 19.53
CA ARG A 133 2.73 -3.21 18.15
C ARG A 133 2.71 -1.68 18.20
N GLY A 134 3.86 -1.05 17.94
CA GLY A 134 3.95 0.39 17.86
C GLY A 134 3.05 0.88 16.74
N ALA A 135 2.28 1.94 16.98
CA ALA A 135 1.48 2.57 15.94
C ALA A 135 2.40 3.52 15.15
N TYR A 136 2.38 3.43 13.82
CA TYR A 136 3.04 4.43 12.98
C TYR A 136 1.98 5.36 12.42
N LEU A 137 2.19 6.66 12.62
CA LEU A 137 1.29 7.70 12.12
C LEU A 137 1.99 8.49 11.04
N THR A 138 1.25 8.88 10.00
CA THR A 138 1.74 9.82 8.99
C THR A 138 2.01 11.17 9.67
N ALA A 139 3.27 11.63 9.64
CA ALA A 139 3.63 12.96 10.13
C ALA A 139 3.53 14.01 9.02
N TYR A 140 3.92 13.64 7.80
CA TYR A 140 3.67 14.44 6.61
C TYR A 140 3.51 13.56 5.37
N LEU A 141 2.79 14.10 4.39
CA LEU A 141 2.76 13.63 3.01
C LEU A 141 2.82 14.84 2.08
N ASN A 142 3.85 14.90 1.24
CA ASN A 142 3.97 15.86 0.15
C ASN A 142 3.63 15.17 -1.17
N THR A 143 2.61 15.67 -1.87
CA THR A 143 2.12 15.09 -3.12
C THR A 143 2.41 15.99 -4.31
N SER A 144 3.08 15.45 -5.33
CA SER A 144 3.28 16.11 -6.62
C SER A 144 2.42 15.47 -7.70
N TYR A 145 1.42 16.20 -8.19
CA TYR A 145 0.58 15.79 -9.31
C TYR A 145 1.28 16.13 -10.64
N LYS A 146 1.64 15.10 -11.40
CA LYS A 146 2.34 15.24 -12.69
C LYS A 146 1.38 15.21 -13.86
N ARG A 147 0.36 14.36 -13.79
CA ARG A 147 -0.67 14.17 -14.82
C ARG A 147 -2.01 13.80 -14.17
N PRO A 148 -3.16 14.09 -14.81
CA PRO A 148 -4.45 13.58 -14.37
C PRO A 148 -4.43 12.04 -14.29
N VAL A 149 -4.93 11.47 -13.19
CA VAL A 149 -5.08 10.02 -13.05
C VAL A 149 -6.41 9.61 -13.68
N PRO A 150 -6.43 8.78 -14.73
CA PRO A 150 -7.65 8.41 -15.42
C PRO A 150 -8.51 7.45 -14.59
N THR A 151 -9.83 7.59 -14.71
CA THR A 151 -10.83 6.67 -14.14
C THR A 151 -11.90 6.31 -15.18
N PRO A 152 -12.51 5.11 -15.09
CA PRO A 152 -12.10 3.98 -14.26
C PRO A 152 -10.89 3.24 -14.87
N GLY A 153 -10.14 2.51 -14.05
CA GLY A 153 -9.11 1.61 -14.56
C GLY A 153 -8.04 1.17 -13.54
N PRO A 154 -7.19 0.21 -13.96
CA PRO A 154 -6.09 -0.29 -13.16
C PRO A 154 -4.94 0.72 -13.09
N LEU A 155 -4.35 0.84 -11.91
CA LEU A 155 -3.19 1.64 -11.59
C LEU A 155 -2.12 0.76 -10.93
N LEU A 156 -0.86 1.09 -11.19
CA LEU A 156 0.27 0.57 -10.42
C LEU A 156 0.69 1.63 -9.42
N CYS A 157 0.80 1.26 -8.15
CA CYS A 157 1.42 2.09 -7.13
C CYS A 157 2.71 1.43 -6.67
N THR A 158 3.82 2.16 -6.64
CA THR A 158 5.09 1.66 -6.12
C THR A 158 5.51 2.50 -4.93
N SER A 159 5.83 1.86 -3.79
CA SER A 159 6.37 2.53 -2.60
C SER A 159 7.71 1.94 -2.18
N TRP A 160 8.62 2.75 -1.67
CA TRP A 160 9.92 2.30 -1.19
C TRP A 160 10.43 3.13 -0.01
N ILE A 161 11.15 2.47 0.89
CA ILE A 161 11.78 3.16 2.03
C ILE A 161 13.04 3.86 1.53
N GLU A 162 13.09 5.18 1.69
CA GLU A 162 14.28 5.97 1.37
C GLU A 162 15.30 5.89 2.50
N LYS A 163 14.85 6.02 3.75
CA LYS A 163 15.69 5.89 4.94
C LYS A 163 14.86 5.71 6.20
N ARG A 164 15.53 5.23 7.26
CA ARG A 164 15.02 5.22 8.63
C ARG A 164 15.93 6.03 9.53
N GLU A 165 15.36 6.88 10.37
CA GLU A 165 16.09 7.69 11.33
C GLU A 165 15.38 7.67 12.69
N ARG A 166 15.96 6.95 13.65
CA ARG A 166 15.36 6.76 14.99
C ARG A 166 13.94 6.18 14.88
N ASN A 167 12.93 6.93 15.32
CA ASN A 167 11.53 6.56 15.29
C ASN A 167 10.80 7.02 14.02
N LYS A 168 11.53 7.39 12.96
CA LYS A 168 10.98 7.92 11.71
C LYS A 168 11.32 7.02 10.52
N VAL A 169 10.35 6.84 9.63
CA VAL A 169 10.52 6.11 8.36
C VAL A 169 10.14 7.04 7.23
N TYR A 170 11.09 7.30 6.34
CA TYR A 170 10.89 8.12 5.14
C TYR A 170 10.58 7.20 3.98
N VAL A 171 9.45 7.43 3.32
CA VAL A 171 8.91 6.58 2.27
C VAL A 171 8.58 7.44 1.06
N LYS A 172 8.97 6.97 -0.12
CA LYS A 172 8.51 7.54 -1.39
C LYS A 172 7.48 6.64 -2.04
N GLY A 173 6.57 7.26 -2.77
CA GLY A 173 5.46 6.60 -3.45
C GLY A 173 5.24 7.15 -4.85
N THR A 174 4.66 6.32 -5.72
CA THR A 174 4.26 6.68 -7.09
C THR A 174 2.88 6.12 -7.38
N ILE A 175 2.13 6.79 -8.24
CA ILE A 175 0.95 6.25 -8.93
C ILE A 175 1.24 6.31 -10.43
N GLU A 176 1.09 5.18 -11.11
CA GLU A 176 1.58 4.92 -12.46
C GLU A 176 0.53 4.22 -13.33
N ASP A 177 0.75 4.24 -14.65
CA ASP A 177 -0.05 3.52 -15.66
C ASP A 177 0.36 2.05 -15.85
N GLY A 178 1.39 1.60 -15.12
CA GLY A 178 1.99 0.27 -15.26
C GLY A 178 2.87 0.10 -16.52
N ARG A 179 3.11 1.17 -17.26
CA ARG A 179 3.90 1.20 -18.52
C ARG A 179 4.99 2.28 -18.51
N GLY A 180 5.24 2.90 -17.34
CA GLY A 180 6.30 3.88 -17.11
C GLY A 180 5.83 5.34 -17.04
N THR A 181 4.54 5.62 -17.21
CA THR A 181 4.00 6.97 -16.99
C THR A 181 3.65 7.16 -15.53
N ILE A 182 4.31 8.12 -14.88
CA ILE A 182 3.98 8.55 -13.52
C ILE A 182 2.89 9.65 -13.58
N TYR A 183 1.80 9.42 -12.85
CA TYR A 183 0.72 10.39 -12.64
C TYR A 183 0.96 11.25 -11.40
N ALA A 184 1.40 10.66 -10.29
CA ALA A 184 1.65 11.36 -9.04
C ALA A 184 2.84 10.76 -8.28
N LEU A 185 3.49 11.59 -7.45
CA LEU A 185 4.57 11.22 -6.55
C LEU A 185 4.19 11.59 -5.11
N GLY A 186 4.53 10.73 -4.16
CA GLY A 186 4.44 10.99 -2.73
C GLY A 186 5.82 10.97 -2.07
N ASP A 187 6.07 11.93 -1.19
CA ASP A 187 7.15 11.92 -0.20
C ASP A 187 6.47 11.96 1.17
N ALA A 188 6.61 10.88 1.93
CA ALA A 188 5.93 10.68 3.20
C ALA A 188 6.93 10.37 4.30
N MET A 189 6.57 10.74 5.53
CA MET A 189 7.29 10.32 6.72
C MET A 189 6.32 9.82 7.77
N PHE A 190 6.57 8.61 8.24
CA PHE A 190 5.83 7.99 9.32
C PHE A 190 6.65 8.06 10.61
N VAL A 191 5.99 8.29 11.74
CA VAL A 191 6.61 8.33 13.05
C VAL A 191 6.02 7.25 13.96
N GLU A 192 6.89 6.50 14.63
CA GLU A 192 6.49 5.56 15.67
C GLU A 192 5.93 6.35 16.86
N PHE A 193 4.65 6.13 17.13
CA PHE A 193 3.92 6.66 18.26
C PHE A 193 3.94 5.62 19.41
N LYS A 194 4.48 6.04 20.57
CA LYS A 194 4.62 5.18 21.76
C LYS A 194 3.55 5.45 22.83
N GLY A 195 2.54 6.26 22.52
CA GLY A 195 1.42 6.56 23.41
C GLY A 195 0.23 5.60 23.21
N LYS A 196 -0.78 5.71 24.08
CA LYS A 196 -2.10 5.10 23.85
C LYS A 196 -2.87 5.99 22.87
N LEU A 197 -3.41 5.39 21.82
CA LEU A 197 -4.39 6.01 20.91
C LEU A 197 -5.80 5.82 21.47
#